data_AF-A0A7W0S959-F1
#
_entry.id   AF-A0A7W0S959-F1
#
_cell.length_a   1.000
_cell.length_b   1.000
_cell.length_c   1.000
_cell.angle_alpha   90.00
_cell.angle_beta   90.00
_cell.angle_gamma   90.00
#
_symmetry.space_group_name_H-M   'P 1'
#
loop_
_entity.id
_entity.type
_entity.pdbx_description
1 polymer ?
#
loop_
_entity_poly.entity_id
_entity_poly.type
_entity_poly.pdbx_seq_one_letter_code
_entity_poly.pdbx_strand_id
1 'polypeptide(L)'
;MPPPWQRDSGDAARKLVVVGAGESAEIAYEYFTHDSPYEVVAFAVEAQYLDRKEVEGLPVVPLDEIAERYPPDDHLAFVAVSSTQLNRLRRRLFDA
;
A
#
# COMPACT_ATOMS: atom_id res chain seq x y z
N MET A 1 -19.31 23.09 22.31
CA MET A 1 -18.30 22.05 22.05
C MET A 1 -18.74 21.30 20.80
N PRO A 2 -17.90 21.19 19.78
CA PRO A 2 -18.18 20.32 18.65
C PRO A 2 -18.11 18.83 19.08
N PRO A 3 -18.86 17.94 18.41
CA PRO A 3 -18.82 16.50 18.66
C PRO A 3 -17.42 15.89 18.46
N PRO A 4 -17.12 14.74 19.09
CA PRO A 4 -15.79 14.12 19.08
C PRO A 4 -15.26 13.75 17.68
N TRP A 5 -16.13 13.67 16.67
CA TRP A 5 -15.75 13.47 15.26
C TRP A 5 -15.39 14.77 14.51
N GLN A 6 -15.44 15.93 15.18
CA GLN A 6 -15.01 17.23 14.66
C GLN A 6 -13.67 17.70 15.25
N ARG A 7 -12.99 16.86 16.05
CA ARG A 7 -11.65 17.14 16.58
C ARG A 7 -10.60 16.49 15.69
N ASP A 8 -10.48 17.00 14.48
CA ASP A 8 -9.26 16.93 13.66
C ASP A 8 -9.48 17.89 12.48
N SER A 9 -9.46 19.20 12.78
CA SER A 9 -9.14 20.19 11.77
C SER A 9 -7.62 20.32 11.74
N GLY A 10 -7.01 19.43 10.95
CA GLY A 10 -5.59 19.44 10.59
C GLY A 10 -5.50 18.77 9.23
N ASP A 11 -5.65 19.55 8.17
CA ASP A 11 -5.82 19.16 6.77
C ASP A 11 -4.51 18.61 6.16
N ALA A 12 -3.83 17.73 6.89
CA ALA A 12 -2.63 17.04 6.43
C ALA A 12 -3.04 15.66 5.93
N ALA A 13 -2.82 15.41 4.64
CA ALA A 13 -3.08 14.10 4.06
C ALA A 13 -2.29 13.03 4.83
N ARG A 14 -2.97 11.95 5.25
CA ARG A 14 -2.31 10.88 6.00
C ARG A 14 -1.52 10.01 5.04
N LYS A 15 -0.22 9.84 5.31
CA LYS A 15 0.67 9.05 4.45
C LYS A 15 0.28 7.58 4.45
N LEU A 16 0.27 6.99 3.27
CA LEU A 16 -0.19 5.63 3.03
C LEU A 16 0.83 4.85 2.18
N VAL A 17 1.17 3.66 2.64
CA VAL A 17 1.93 2.68 1.86
C VAL A 17 0.96 1.61 1.33
N VAL A 18 0.99 1.34 0.03
CA VAL A 18 0.17 0.30 -0.59
C VAL A 18 0.99 -1.00 -0.69
N VAL A 19 0.57 -2.05 -0.01
CA VAL A 19 1.18 -3.37 -0.10
C VAL A 19 0.59 -4.11 -1.31
N GLY A 20 1.44 -4.37 -2.29
CA GLY A 20 1.09 -4.85 -3.62
C GLY A 20 1.64 -3.90 -4.67
N ALA A 21 2.00 -4.43 -5.83
CA ALA A 21 2.41 -3.65 -6.99
C ALA A 21 1.83 -4.27 -8.26
N GLY A 22 0.57 -4.72 -8.21
CA GLY A 22 -0.17 -5.19 -9.38
C GLY A 22 -1.36 -4.28 -9.67
N GLU A 23 -2.22 -4.70 -10.60
CA GLU A 23 -3.42 -3.96 -11.01
C GLU A 23 -4.29 -3.50 -9.82
N SER A 24 -4.48 -4.34 -8.81
CA SER A 24 -5.24 -3.97 -7.61
C SER A 24 -4.60 -2.83 -6.81
N ALA A 25 -3.26 -2.74 -6.81
CA ALA A 25 -2.53 -1.67 -6.14
C ALA A 25 -2.57 -0.36 -6.94
N GLU A 26 -2.48 -0.44 -8.27
CA GLU A 26 -2.64 0.73 -9.17
C GLU A 26 -4.06 1.31 -9.07
N ILE A 27 -5.08 0.46 -9.03
CA ILE A 27 -6.46 0.90 -8.78
C ILE A 27 -6.58 1.55 -7.40
N ALA A 28 -6.02 0.94 -6.35
CA ALA A 28 -6.04 1.53 -5.01
C ALA A 28 -5.37 2.91 -4.99
N TYR A 29 -4.23 3.06 -5.67
CA TYR A 29 -3.55 4.35 -5.81
C TYR A 29 -4.44 5.42 -6.46
N GLU A 30 -5.12 5.10 -7.56
CA GLU A 30 -6.05 6.02 -8.22
C GLU A 30 -7.15 6.50 -7.26
N TYR A 31 -7.81 5.56 -6.57
CA TYR A 31 -8.85 5.89 -5.58
C TYR A 31 -8.32 6.73 -4.42
N PHE A 32 -7.13 6.42 -3.90
CA PHE A 32 -6.57 7.21 -2.81
C PHE A 32 -6.15 8.61 -3.26
N THR A 33 -5.60 8.73 -4.46
CA THR A 33 -5.13 10.00 -5.02
C THR A 33 -6.28 10.96 -5.34
N HIS A 34 -7.43 10.44 -5.79
CA HIS A 34 -8.54 11.28 -6.27
C HIS A 34 -9.73 11.37 -5.31
N ASP A 35 -10.01 10.33 -4.54
CA ASP A 35 -11.25 10.20 -3.76
C ASP A 35 -11.01 10.04 -2.24
N SER A 36 -9.82 10.42 -1.76
CA SER A 36 -9.47 10.25 -0.35
C SER A 36 -8.57 11.36 0.22
N PRO A 37 -8.52 11.51 1.55
CA PRO A 37 -7.57 12.40 2.22
C PRO A 37 -6.20 11.72 2.49
N TYR A 38 -5.88 10.61 1.83
CA TYR A 38 -4.61 9.90 2.00
C TYR A 38 -3.63 10.27 0.90
N GLU A 39 -2.35 10.34 1.26
CA GLU A 39 -1.25 10.52 0.30
C GLU A 39 -0.53 9.18 0.15
N VAL A 40 -0.60 8.56 -1.03
CA VAL A 40 0.20 7.36 -1.29
C VAL A 40 1.65 7.77 -1.47
N VAL A 41 2.54 7.25 -0.62
CA VAL A 41 3.97 7.62 -0.63
C VAL A 41 4.86 6.52 -1.17
N ALA A 42 4.39 5.27 -1.16
CA ALA A 42 5.15 4.13 -1.63
C ALA A 42 4.26 2.91 -1.87
N PHE A 43 4.81 1.98 -2.64
CA PHE A 43 4.32 0.60 -2.74
C PHE A 43 5.29 -0.35 -2.05
N ALA A 44 4.79 -1.50 -1.60
CA ALA A 44 5.62 -2.54 -1.00
C ALA A 44 5.25 -3.93 -1.49
N VAL A 45 6.23 -4.78 -1.75
CA VAL A 45 6.02 -6.18 -2.16
C VAL A 45 7.04 -7.08 -1.48
N GLU A 46 6.75 -8.37 -1.35
CA GLU A 46 7.79 -9.32 -0.92
C GLU A 46 8.98 -9.27 -1.89
N ALA A 47 10.20 -9.40 -1.39
CA ALA A 47 11.42 -9.26 -2.19
C ALA A 47 11.45 -10.16 -3.45
N GLN A 48 10.84 -11.34 -3.39
CA GLN A 48 10.70 -12.25 -4.53
C GLN A 48 9.79 -11.73 -5.67
N TYR A 49 8.94 -10.75 -5.39
CA TYR A 49 8.02 -10.11 -6.33
C TYR A 49 8.45 -8.70 -6.72
N LEU A 50 9.62 -8.23 -6.26
CA LEU A 50 10.16 -6.93 -6.63
C LEU A 50 10.78 -7.00 -8.03
N ASP A 51 9.97 -6.76 -9.06
CA ASP A 51 10.39 -6.76 -10.47
C ASP A 51 10.58 -5.35 -11.05
N ARG A 52 10.00 -4.34 -10.38
CA ARG A 52 10.10 -2.92 -10.72
C ARG A 52 10.41 -2.08 -9.48
N LYS A 53 11.09 -0.95 -9.71
CA LYS A 53 11.50 -0.02 -8.63
C LYS A 53 10.47 1.07 -8.36
N GLU A 54 9.56 1.31 -9.31
CA GLU A 54 8.57 2.38 -9.23
C GLU A 54 7.22 1.94 -9.81
N VAL A 55 6.14 2.50 -9.25
CA VAL A 55 4.75 2.42 -9.74
C VAL A 55 4.14 3.81 -9.61
N GLU A 56 3.56 4.33 -10.70
CA GLU A 56 3.02 5.70 -10.74
C GLU A 56 4.04 6.78 -10.27
N GLY A 57 5.33 6.54 -10.54
CA GLY A 57 6.43 7.41 -10.12
C GLY A 57 6.79 7.33 -8.62
N LEU A 58 6.15 6.45 -7.86
CA LEU A 58 6.42 6.21 -6.44
C LEU A 58 7.27 4.95 -6.22
N PRO A 59 8.15 4.93 -5.20
CA PRO A 59 9.04 3.82 -4.95
C PRO A 59 8.29 2.53 -4.59
N VAL A 60 8.78 1.40 -5.11
CA VAL A 60 8.41 0.06 -4.66
C VAL A 60 9.54 -0.47 -3.77
N VAL A 61 9.23 -0.78 -2.52
CA VAL A 61 10.21 -1.27 -1.55
C VAL A 61 9.96 -2.71 -1.14
N PRO A 62 10.98 -3.43 -0.64
CA PRO A 62 10.79 -4.71 0.02
C PRO A 62 9.87 -4.60 1.24
N LEU A 63 8.95 -5.55 1.39
CA LEU A 63 7.95 -5.57 2.44
C LEU A 63 8.56 -5.66 3.86
N ASP A 64 9.71 -6.32 3.99
CA ASP A 64 10.48 -6.43 5.23
C ASP A 64 11.17 -5.10 5.64
N GLU A 65 11.34 -4.16 4.71
CA GLU A 65 11.94 -2.85 4.96
C GLU A 65 10.89 -1.76 5.27
N ILE A 66 9.58 -2.06 5.19
CA ILE A 66 8.54 -1.01 5.29
C ILE A 66 8.51 -0.35 6.67
N ALA A 67 8.68 -1.12 7.75
CA ALA A 67 8.53 -0.60 9.10
C ALA A 67 9.68 0.34 9.47
N GLU A 68 10.85 0.13 8.87
CA GLU A 68 12.02 0.99 9.02
C GLU A 68 11.89 2.27 8.19
N ARG A 69 11.44 2.15 6.92
CA ARG A 69 11.34 3.30 5.99
C ARG A 69 10.09 4.15 6.20
N TYR A 70 9.00 3.53 6.63
CA TYR A 70 7.67 4.13 6.81
C TYR A 70 7.12 3.71 8.18
N PRO A 71 7.56 4.37 9.28
CA PRO A 71 7.18 3.99 10.64
C PRO A 71 5.65 4.06 10.86
N PRO A 72 5.08 3.12 11.62
CA PRO A 72 3.62 3.01 11.81
C PRO A 72 3.01 4.15 12.63
N ASP A 73 3.83 4.93 13.33
CA ASP A 73 3.37 6.10 14.09
C ASP A 73 2.86 7.22 13.16
N ASP A 74 3.43 7.32 11.94
CA ASP A 74 3.15 8.40 10.98
C ASP A 74 2.67 7.89 9.60
N HIS A 75 2.64 6.57 9.39
CA HIS A 75 2.25 5.95 8.12
C HIS A 75 1.19 4.87 8.33
N LEU A 76 0.21 4.89 7.44
CA LEU A 76 -0.78 3.82 7.31
C LEU A 76 -0.33 2.84 6.23
N ALA A 77 -0.87 1.62 6.28
CA ALA A 77 -0.68 0.62 5.24
C ALA A 77 -2.02 0.11 4.72
N PHE A 78 -2.13 -0.04 3.40
CA PHE A 78 -3.28 -0.66 2.73
C PHE A 78 -2.83 -1.89 1.94
N VAL A 79 -3.51 -3.03 2.11
CA VAL A 79 -3.12 -4.28 1.46
C VAL A 79 -3.95 -4.52 0.20
N ALA A 80 -3.31 -4.39 -0.96
CA ALA A 80 -3.90 -4.48 -2.30
C ALA A 80 -3.35 -5.68 -3.11
N VAL A 81 -3.20 -6.84 -2.47
CA VAL A 81 -2.79 -8.09 -3.14
C VAL A 81 -4.00 -8.93 -3.55
N SER A 82 -4.03 -9.36 -4.81
CA SER A 82 -5.16 -10.16 -5.34
C SER A 82 -5.13 -11.62 -4.83
N SER A 83 -6.31 -12.22 -4.65
CA SER A 83 -6.43 -13.66 -4.36
C SER A 83 -5.88 -14.55 -5.50
N THR A 84 -5.72 -14.01 -6.70
CA THR A 84 -5.15 -14.69 -7.86
C THR A 84 -3.67 -15.02 -7.68
N GLN A 85 -2.89 -14.18 -6.98
CA GLN A 85 -1.52 -14.51 -6.57
C GLN A 85 -1.50 -15.64 -5.53
N LEU A 86 -2.43 -15.63 -4.56
CA LEU A 86 -2.60 -16.73 -3.60
C LEU A 86 -2.98 -18.04 -4.30
N ASN A 87 -3.82 -17.99 -5.33
CA ASN A 87 -4.20 -19.17 -6.11
C ASN A 87 -3.04 -19.69 -6.98
N ARG A 88 -2.19 -18.81 -7.53
CA ARG A 88 -0.96 -19.22 -8.24
C ARG A 88 0.07 -19.85 -7.30
N LEU A 89 0.26 -19.29 -6.10
CA LEU A 89 1.11 -19.88 -5.07
C LEU A 89 0.60 -21.27 -4.66
N ARG A 90 -0.72 -21.41 -4.43
CA ARG A 90 -1.35 -22.70 -4.15
C ARG A 90 -1.11 -23.72 -5.24
N ARG A 91 -1.24 -23.36 -6.52
CA ARG A 91 -0.93 -24.29 -7.63
C ARG A 91 0.54 -24.71 -7.64
N ARG A 92 1.48 -23.77 -7.48
CA ARG A 92 2.91 -24.09 -7.40
C ARG A 92 3.26 -25.07 -6.28
N LEU A 93 2.61 -24.94 -5.12
CA LEU A 93 2.81 -25.86 -3.99
C LEU A 93 2.10 -27.21 -4.18
N PHE A 94 1.06 -27.29 -5.00
CA PHE A 94 0.32 -28.52 -5.27
C PHE A 94 0.99 -29.35 -6.38
N ASP A 95 1.64 -28.70 -7.33
CA ASP A 95 2.37 -29.32 -8.45
C ASP A 95 3.85 -29.65 -8.12
N ALA A 96 4.29 -29.41 -6.88
CA ALA A 96 5.63 -29.71 -6.36
C ALA A 96 5.60 -30.95 -5.47
#